data_AF-A0A089QUB6-F1
#
_entry.id   AF-A0A089QUB6-F1
#
_cell.length_a   1.000
_cell.length_b   1.000
_cell.length_c   1.000
_cell.angle_alpha   90.00
_cell.angle_beta   90.00
_cell.angle_gamma   90.00
#
_symmetry.space_group_name_H-M   'P 1'
#
loop_
_entity.id
_entity.type
_entity.pdbx_description
1 polymer ?
#
loop_
_entity_poly.entity_id
_entity_poly.type
_entity_poly.pdbx_seq_one_letter_code
_entity_poly.pdbx_strand_id
1 'polypeptide(L)'
;MNQVFAGGIALIIALILWSSKKQLKGSAFFKSQKDSFSKAHLTSSALIIDKTLQNQKSTKKDNKNSKPFSRPTSLNSIEIKKQLNKLISSNPNDRLLAIQIASQWNNKKALPFLRRGLKDSDSRVVIAAATGISSYKGKTIDLYKKPQVSRRPRNVSLIR
;
A
#
# COMPACT_ATOMS: atom_id res chain seq x y z
N MET A 1 17.30 30.49 -43.67
CA MET A 1 15.84 30.60 -43.83
C MET A 1 15.07 29.74 -42.82
N ASN A 2 15.36 29.79 -41.50
CA ASN A 2 14.73 28.90 -40.50
C ASN A 2 14.01 29.65 -39.35
N GLN A 3 13.78 30.96 -39.46
CA GLN A 3 13.10 31.71 -38.39
C GLN A 3 11.57 31.55 -38.40
N VAL A 4 11.00 31.16 -39.55
CA VAL A 4 9.54 31.00 -39.70
C VAL A 4 9.00 29.74 -39.01
N PHE A 5 9.85 28.72 -38.82
CA PHE A 5 9.45 27.45 -38.22
C PHE A 5 9.39 27.51 -36.68
N ALA A 6 10.27 28.31 -36.06
CA ALA A 6 10.30 28.48 -34.60
C ALA A 6 9.07 29.24 -34.08
N GLY A 7 8.56 30.22 -34.84
CA GLY A 7 7.36 30.98 -34.49
C GLY A 7 6.09 30.13 -34.45
N GLY A 8 5.95 29.18 -35.38
CA GLY A 8 4.80 28.27 -35.42
C GLY A 8 4.74 27.33 -34.20
N ILE A 9 5.89 26.78 -33.79
CA ILE A 9 5.97 25.86 -32.64
C ILE A 9 5.64 26.59 -31.33
N ALA A 10 6.10 27.84 -31.16
CA ALA A 10 5.82 28.63 -29.96
C ALA A 10 4.31 28.91 -29.77
N LEU A 11 3.57 29.16 -30.86
CA LEU A 11 2.14 29.45 -30.82
C LEU A 11 1.32 28.22 -30.40
N ILE A 12 1.70 27.03 -30.88
CA ILE A 12 1.06 25.76 -30.51
C ILE A 12 1.24 25.48 -29.01
N ILE A 13 2.45 25.68 -28.47
CA ILE A 13 2.74 25.48 -27.05
C ILE A 13 1.92 26.46 -26.19
N ALA A 14 1.85 27.73 -26.58
CA ALA A 14 1.07 28.74 -25.87
C ALA A 14 -0.43 28.38 -25.81
N LEU A 15 -1.00 27.85 -26.89
CA LEU A 15 -2.40 27.42 -26.95
C LEU A 15 -2.69 26.24 -26.00
N ILE A 16 -1.77 25.27 -25.95
CA ILE A 16 -1.88 24.10 -25.06
C ILE A 16 -1.83 24.53 -23.60
N LEU A 17 -0.87 25.38 -23.20
CA LEU A 17 -0.80 25.88 -21.82
C LEU A 17 -2.01 26.75 -21.45
N TRP A 18 -2.54 27.54 -22.38
CA TRP A 18 -3.72 28.37 -22.13
C TRP A 18 -4.98 27.53 -21.88
N SER A 19 -5.15 26.42 -22.62
CA SER A 19 -6.29 25.53 -22.45
C SER A 19 -6.31 24.78 -21.10
N SER A 20 -5.16 24.65 -20.42
CA SER A 20 -5.03 23.88 -19.18
C SER A 20 -5.23 24.71 -17.89
N LYS A 21 -5.50 26.03 -17.98
CA LYS A 21 -5.58 26.93 -16.81
C LYS A 21 -6.94 26.94 -16.08
N LYS A 22 -7.85 26.01 -16.39
CA LYS A 22 -9.10 25.79 -15.64
C LYS A 22 -9.08 24.31 -15.25
N GLN A 23 -8.86 23.89 -14.00
CA GLN A 23 -9.66 24.19 -12.81
C GLN A 23 -8.81 23.99 -11.53
N LEU A 24 -8.45 25.07 -10.83
CA LEU A 24 -8.10 25.02 -9.41
C LEU A 24 -9.30 25.61 -8.64
N LYS A 25 -10.29 24.78 -8.32
CA LYS A 25 -11.40 25.18 -7.44
C LYS A 25 -11.77 24.02 -6.54
N GLY A 26 -11.70 24.26 -5.23
CA GLY A 26 -12.45 23.51 -4.23
C GLY A 26 -11.64 22.46 -3.48
N SER A 27 -10.86 22.91 -2.49
CA SER A 27 -10.65 22.12 -1.28
C SER A 27 -12.01 21.83 -0.65
N ALA A 28 -12.60 20.69 -0.97
CA ALA A 28 -13.77 20.18 -0.25
C ALA A 28 -13.29 19.70 1.12
N PHE A 29 -13.42 20.59 2.10
CA PHE A 29 -13.40 20.28 3.52
C PHE A 29 -14.26 19.02 3.76
N PHE A 30 -13.62 17.93 4.18
CA PHE A 30 -14.35 16.77 4.68
C PHE A 30 -15.12 17.19 5.94
N LYS A 31 -16.40 17.48 5.79
CA LYS A 31 -17.34 17.53 6.91
C LYS A 31 -17.39 16.14 7.53
N SER A 32 -16.81 16.01 8.71
CA SER A 32 -16.92 14.85 9.58
C SER A 32 -18.39 14.67 9.95
N GLN A 33 -19.05 13.74 9.27
CA GLN A 33 -20.40 13.31 9.64
C GLN A 33 -20.27 12.37 10.84
N LYS A 34 -20.35 12.98 12.04
CA LYS A 34 -20.67 12.25 13.28
C LYS A 34 -22.16 11.96 13.24
N ASP A 35 -22.52 10.77 12.78
CA ASP A 35 -23.83 10.19 13.10
C ASP A 35 -23.62 8.86 13.81
N SER A 36 -24.15 8.85 15.02
CA SER A 36 -24.22 7.80 16.01
C SER A 36 -24.88 6.55 15.46
N PHE A 37 -24.12 5.48 15.26
CA PHE A 37 -24.72 4.15 15.14
C PHE A 37 -25.07 3.63 16.54
N SER A 38 -26.38 3.66 16.76
CA SER A 38 -27.11 3.10 17.87
C SER A 38 -26.74 1.64 18.11
N LYS A 39 -26.77 1.28 19.39
CA LYS A 39 -26.55 -0.05 19.93
C LYS A 39 -27.59 -1.02 19.34
N ALA A 40 -27.20 -1.82 18.36
CA ALA A 40 -27.96 -3.00 17.96
C ALA A 40 -27.59 -4.14 18.92
N HIS A 41 -28.40 -4.29 19.97
CA HIS A 41 -28.40 -5.47 20.83
C HIS A 41 -29.09 -6.60 20.06
N LEU A 42 -28.35 -7.28 19.18
CA LEU A 42 -28.83 -8.51 18.54
C LEU A 42 -28.30 -9.69 19.34
N THR A 43 -29.25 -10.24 20.09
CA THR A 43 -29.19 -11.49 20.83
C THR A 43 -28.63 -12.62 19.96
N SER A 44 -27.66 -13.31 20.54
CA SER A 44 -27.09 -14.57 20.09
C SER A 44 -28.17 -15.56 19.64
N SER A 45 -28.14 -15.92 18.36
CA SER A 45 -28.70 -17.19 17.89
C SER A 45 -27.57 -17.95 17.19
N ALA A 46 -27.38 -19.16 17.68
CA ALA A 46 -26.26 -20.04 17.41
C ALA A 46 -26.11 -20.38 15.92
N LEU A 47 -24.98 -20.00 15.33
CA LEU A 47 -24.42 -20.75 14.21
C LEU A 47 -23.51 -21.82 14.81
N ILE A 48 -24.12 -22.98 15.09
CA ILE A 48 -23.41 -24.23 15.33
C ILE A 48 -22.72 -24.58 14.00
N ILE A 49 -21.43 -24.27 13.91
CA ILE A 49 -20.58 -24.79 12.85
C ILE A 49 -20.00 -26.09 13.41
N ASP A 50 -20.60 -27.21 13.01
CA ASP A 50 -20.11 -28.54 13.34
C ASP A 50 -18.67 -28.71 12.88
N LYS A 51 -17.78 -28.73 13.88
CA LYS A 51 -16.35 -28.92 13.73
C LYS A 51 -16.09 -30.40 13.50
N THR A 52 -16.19 -30.85 12.25
CA THR A 52 -15.60 -32.12 11.86
C THR A 52 -14.08 -31.98 11.90
N LEU A 53 -13.50 -32.50 12.98
CA LEU A 53 -12.08 -32.69 13.21
C LEU A 53 -11.46 -33.50 12.06
N GLN A 54 -10.90 -32.82 11.06
CA GLN A 54 -9.79 -33.40 10.31
C GLN A 54 -8.48 -33.11 11.06
N ASN A 55 -8.06 -34.17 11.71
CA ASN A 55 -6.83 -34.38 12.42
C ASN A 55 -5.65 -34.25 11.44
N GLN A 56 -5.08 -33.05 11.30
CA GLN A 56 -3.72 -32.90 10.81
C GLN A 56 -2.84 -32.43 11.97
N LYS A 57 -2.09 -33.39 12.53
CA LYS A 57 -0.97 -33.18 13.44
C LYS A 57 -0.05 -32.11 12.84
N SER A 58 -0.15 -30.88 13.33
CA SER A 58 0.89 -29.88 13.15
C SER A 58 2.08 -30.31 14.01
N THR A 59 3.03 -31.02 13.41
CA THR A 59 4.36 -31.18 14.00
C THR A 59 4.94 -29.79 14.17
N LYS A 60 4.99 -29.34 15.42
CA LYS A 60 5.66 -28.11 15.85
C LYS A 60 7.14 -28.25 15.55
N LYS A 61 7.55 -27.81 14.36
CA LYS A 61 8.95 -27.76 13.95
C LYS A 61 9.50 -26.43 14.42
N ASP A 62 10.11 -26.43 15.60
CA ASP A 62 10.92 -25.33 16.12
C ASP A 62 12.15 -25.15 15.22
N ASN A 63 11.96 -24.54 14.05
CA ASN A 63 13.07 -24.14 13.20
C ASN A 63 13.57 -22.76 13.64
N LYS A 64 14.38 -22.76 14.71
CA LYS A 64 15.34 -21.68 15.00
C LYS A 64 16.46 -21.69 13.94
N ASN A 65 16.11 -21.37 12.70
CA ASN A 65 17.07 -21.01 11.66
C ASN A 65 16.75 -19.59 11.21
N SER A 66 16.95 -18.62 12.11
CA SER A 66 17.05 -17.22 11.70
C SER A 66 18.32 -17.09 10.87
N LYS A 67 18.18 -17.22 9.53
CA LYS A 67 19.23 -16.84 8.61
C LYS A 67 19.73 -15.44 9.01
N PRO A 68 21.05 -15.20 9.07
CA PRO A 68 21.56 -13.86 9.34
C PRO A 68 20.90 -12.89 8.36
N PHE A 69 20.34 -11.80 8.88
CA PHE A 69 19.65 -10.78 8.11
C PHE A 69 20.60 -10.21 7.06
N SER A 70 20.58 -10.77 5.84
CA SER A 70 21.32 -10.23 4.72
C SER A 70 20.52 -9.04 4.17
N ARG A 71 21.16 -7.87 4.16
CA ARG A 71 20.59 -6.70 3.52
C ARG A 71 20.50 -7.00 2.02
N PRO A 72 19.32 -6.97 1.38
CA PRO A 72 19.24 -7.17 -0.05
C PRO A 72 20.06 -6.07 -0.74
N THR A 73 20.94 -6.48 -1.65
CA THR A 73 21.81 -5.62 -2.45
C THR A 73 20.98 -4.53 -3.12
N SER A 74 21.35 -3.27 -2.90
CA SER A 74 20.59 -2.08 -3.30
C SER A 74 20.34 -1.98 -4.80
N LEU A 75 21.26 -2.50 -5.62
CA LEU A 75 21.21 -2.47 -7.08
C LEU A 75 19.98 -3.21 -7.62
N ASN A 76 19.73 -4.44 -7.14
CA ASN A 76 18.55 -5.22 -7.52
C ASN A 76 17.24 -4.49 -7.20
N SER A 77 17.22 -3.68 -6.14
CA SER A 77 16.00 -2.95 -5.73
C SER A 77 15.61 -1.82 -6.69
N ILE A 78 16.58 -1.23 -7.39
CA ILE A 78 16.34 -0.13 -8.35
C ILE A 78 15.83 -0.71 -9.67
N GLU A 79 16.46 -1.78 -10.15
CA GLU A 79 16.09 -2.47 -11.38
C GLU A 79 14.69 -3.06 -11.29
N ILE A 80 14.38 -3.77 -10.18
CA ILE A 80 13.03 -4.28 -9.92
C ILE A 80 12.00 -3.14 -9.92
N LYS A 81 12.30 -2.01 -9.27
CA LYS A 81 11.40 -0.86 -9.26
C LYS A 81 11.16 -0.31 -10.68
N LYS A 82 12.22 -0.21 -11.49
CA LYS A 82 12.12 0.26 -12.89
C LYS A 82 11.27 -0.70 -13.73
N GLN A 83 11.48 -2.01 -13.57
CA GLN A 83 10.70 -3.04 -14.23
C GLN A 83 9.21 -2.97 -13.83
N LEU A 84 8.92 -2.87 -12.53
CA LEU A 84 7.55 -2.74 -12.02
C LEU A 84 6.85 -1.50 -12.56
N ASN A 85 7.54 -0.35 -12.59
CA ASN A 85 7.00 0.88 -13.17
C ASN A 85 6.64 0.73 -14.65
N LYS A 86 7.44 -0.02 -15.42
CA LYS A 86 7.16 -0.28 -16.84
C LYS A 86 5.93 -1.17 -17.01
N LEU A 87 5.87 -2.26 -16.25
CA LEU A 87 4.82 -3.28 -16.39
C LEU A 87 3.44 -2.78 -15.90
N ILE A 88 3.41 -2.01 -14.81
CA ILE A 88 2.15 -1.54 -14.20
C ILE A 88 1.37 -0.57 -15.10
N SER A 89 2.03 0.05 -16.08
CA SER A 89 1.42 0.97 -17.06
C SER A 89 1.02 0.31 -18.38
N SER A 90 1.26 -0.99 -18.53
CA SER A 90 1.10 -1.71 -19.80
C SER A 90 -0.23 -2.48 -19.86
N ASN A 91 -0.23 -3.58 -20.61
CA ASN A 91 -1.39 -4.44 -20.85
C ASN A 91 -1.86 -5.15 -19.55
N PRO A 92 -3.09 -5.70 -19.50
CA PRO A 92 -3.62 -6.35 -18.30
C PRO A 92 -2.75 -7.51 -17.77
N ASN A 93 -2.13 -8.29 -18.66
CA ASN A 93 -1.27 -9.41 -18.27
C ASN A 93 0.06 -8.94 -17.64
N ASP A 94 0.64 -7.86 -18.17
CA ASP A 94 1.84 -7.22 -17.62
C ASP A 94 1.54 -6.62 -16.25
N ARG A 95 0.35 -6.02 -16.06
CA ARG A 95 -0.07 -5.50 -14.76
C ARG A 95 -0.20 -6.63 -13.73
N LEU A 96 -0.78 -7.77 -14.12
CA LEU A 96 -0.84 -8.96 -13.27
C LEU A 96 0.56 -9.44 -12.88
N LEU A 97 1.46 -9.56 -13.86
CA LEU A 97 2.84 -9.97 -13.63
C LEU A 97 3.59 -8.97 -12.73
N ALA A 98 3.36 -7.67 -12.89
CA ALA A 98 3.92 -6.64 -12.01
C ALA A 98 3.48 -6.86 -10.55
N ILE A 99 2.21 -7.15 -10.32
CA ILE A 99 1.68 -7.40 -8.98
C ILE A 99 2.27 -8.68 -8.38
N GLN A 100 2.44 -9.74 -9.17
CA GLN A 100 3.08 -10.98 -8.73
C GLN A 100 4.54 -10.74 -8.30
N ILE A 101 5.32 -10.04 -9.12
CA ILE A 101 6.70 -9.64 -8.79
C ILE A 101 6.73 -8.78 -7.52
N ALA A 102 5.83 -7.79 -7.43
CA ALA A 102 5.75 -6.91 -6.27
C ALA A 102 5.42 -7.69 -4.98
N SER A 103 4.55 -8.69 -5.05
CA SER A 103 4.21 -9.57 -3.92
C SER A 103 5.41 -10.38 -3.44
N GLN A 104 6.25 -10.85 -4.36
CA GLN A 104 7.45 -11.64 -4.04
C GLN A 104 8.61 -10.78 -3.51
N TRP A 105 8.64 -9.49 -3.83
CA TRP A 105 9.75 -8.59 -3.48
C TRP A 105 9.93 -8.39 -1.96
N ASN A 106 8.90 -8.63 -1.15
CA ASN A 106 8.92 -8.57 0.33
C ASN A 106 9.63 -7.31 0.91
N ASN A 107 9.51 -6.19 0.19
CA ASN A 107 10.08 -4.89 0.57
C ASN A 107 8.95 -3.87 0.73
N LYS A 108 9.06 -2.93 1.68
CA LYS A 108 8.10 -1.82 1.83
C LYS A 108 7.95 -0.99 0.55
N LYS A 109 8.98 -0.94 -0.30
CA LYS A 109 8.94 -0.29 -1.62
C LYS A 109 7.95 -0.94 -2.60
N ALA A 110 7.49 -2.16 -2.35
CA ALA A 110 6.46 -2.83 -3.16
C ALA A 110 5.04 -2.34 -2.86
N LEU A 111 4.80 -1.80 -1.66
CA LEU A 111 3.46 -1.40 -1.21
C LEU A 111 2.72 -0.43 -2.15
N PRO A 112 3.36 0.61 -2.72
CA PRO A 112 2.68 1.49 -3.67
C PRO A 112 2.13 0.76 -4.90
N PHE A 113 2.85 -0.26 -5.39
CA PHE A 113 2.42 -1.06 -6.54
C PHE A 113 1.23 -1.94 -6.18
N LEU A 114 1.29 -2.64 -5.03
CA LEU A 114 0.17 -3.46 -4.56
C LEU A 114 -1.08 -2.61 -4.28
N ARG A 115 -0.92 -1.45 -3.64
CA ARG A 115 -2.04 -0.51 -3.40
C ARG A 115 -2.64 0.04 -4.69
N ARG A 116 -1.83 0.20 -5.73
CA ARG A 116 -2.30 0.57 -7.06
C ARG A 116 -3.08 -0.58 -7.71
N GLY A 117 -2.60 -1.82 -7.61
CA GLY A 117 -3.29 -3.00 -8.13
C GLY A 117 -4.67 -3.25 -7.51
N LEU A 118 -4.89 -2.85 -6.25
CA LEU A 118 -6.22 -2.87 -5.63
C LEU A 118 -7.25 -1.94 -6.30
N LYS A 119 -6.78 -0.99 -7.12
CA LYS A 119 -7.62 -0.04 -7.86
C LYS A 119 -7.60 -0.31 -9.36
N ASP A 120 -7.11 -1.48 -9.79
CA ASP A 120 -7.09 -1.86 -11.20
C ASP A 120 -8.51 -2.20 -11.70
N SER A 121 -8.70 -2.13 -13.02
CA SER A 121 -9.95 -2.53 -13.66
C SER A 121 -10.06 -4.04 -13.86
N ASP A 122 -8.94 -4.76 -13.99
CA ASP A 122 -8.94 -6.22 -14.12
C ASP A 122 -9.05 -6.88 -12.73
N SER A 123 -10.08 -7.70 -12.54
CA SER A 123 -10.35 -8.41 -11.30
C SER A 123 -9.21 -9.34 -10.88
N ARG A 124 -8.46 -9.91 -11.85
CA ARG A 124 -7.31 -10.79 -11.59
C ARG A 124 -6.19 -10.03 -10.89
N VAL A 125 -5.95 -8.79 -11.32
CA VAL A 125 -4.94 -7.90 -10.74
C VAL A 125 -5.34 -7.52 -9.32
N VAL A 126 -6.62 -7.20 -9.10
CA VAL A 126 -7.16 -6.87 -7.77
C VAL A 126 -7.00 -8.03 -6.79
N ILE A 127 -7.34 -9.25 -7.21
CA ILE A 127 -7.20 -10.46 -6.38
C ILE A 127 -5.72 -10.68 -6.02
N ALA A 128 -4.82 -10.62 -7.00
CA ALA A 128 -3.38 -10.78 -6.76
C ALA A 128 -2.81 -9.69 -5.84
N ALA A 129 -3.32 -8.45 -5.95
CA ALA A 129 -2.88 -7.35 -5.11
C ALA A 129 -3.36 -7.52 -3.65
N ALA A 130 -4.60 -7.98 -3.47
CA ALA A 130 -5.18 -8.26 -2.16
C ALA A 130 -4.41 -9.38 -1.45
N THR A 131 -4.08 -10.46 -2.16
CA THR A 131 -3.26 -11.55 -1.61
C THR A 131 -1.85 -11.08 -1.29
N GLY A 132 -1.22 -10.27 -2.14
CA GLY A 132 0.12 -9.74 -1.86
C GLY A 132 0.17 -8.79 -0.65
N ILE A 133 -0.88 -8.01 -0.43
CA ILE A 133 -0.96 -7.06 0.69
C ILE A 133 -1.08 -7.74 2.05
N SER A 134 -1.64 -8.94 2.13
CA SER A 134 -1.85 -9.62 3.43
C SER A 134 -0.55 -9.81 4.21
N SER A 135 0.57 -10.03 3.51
CA SER A 135 1.91 -10.17 4.08
C SER A 135 2.45 -8.90 4.73
N TYR A 136 1.96 -7.73 4.30
CA TYR A 136 2.38 -6.42 4.82
C TYR A 136 1.51 -5.91 5.97
N LYS A 137 0.56 -6.72 6.45
CA LYS A 137 -0.26 -6.34 7.60
C LYS A 137 0.67 -6.07 8.80
N GLY A 138 0.67 -4.82 9.26
CA GLY A 138 1.42 -4.43 10.44
C GLY A 138 0.97 -5.20 11.67
N LYS A 139 1.77 -5.16 12.75
CA LYS A 139 1.30 -5.56 14.07
C LYS A 139 0.01 -4.80 14.32
N THR A 140 -1.11 -5.53 14.46
CA THR A 140 -2.36 -4.93 14.90
C THR A 140 -2.08 -4.21 16.21
N ILE A 141 -2.62 -3.00 16.37
CA ILE A 141 -2.53 -2.27 17.62
C ILE A 141 -3.08 -3.23 18.68
N ASP A 142 -2.23 -3.63 19.61
CA ASP A 142 -2.67 -4.44 20.74
C ASP A 142 -3.45 -3.49 21.64
N LEU A 143 -4.78 -3.53 21.52
CA LEU A 143 -5.71 -2.70 22.29
C LEU A 143 -5.59 -2.97 23.81
N TYR A 144 -5.00 -4.10 24.19
CA TYR A 144 -4.77 -4.49 25.58
C TYR A 144 -3.38 -4.12 26.09
N LYS A 145 -2.48 -3.66 25.20
CA LYS A 145 -1.15 -3.21 25.61
C LYS A 145 -1.26 -1.88 26.35
N LYS A 146 -0.98 -1.90 27.66
CA LYS A 146 -0.95 -0.67 28.48
C LYS A 146 -0.09 0.40 27.79
N PRO A 147 -0.60 1.65 27.64
CA PRO A 147 0.17 2.73 27.06
C PRO A 147 1.45 2.92 27.88
N GLN A 148 2.60 2.94 27.19
CA GLN A 148 3.87 3.26 27.83
C GLN A 148 3.77 4.66 28.40
N VAL A 149 3.97 4.78 29.72
CA VAL A 149 3.93 6.05 30.43
C VAL A 149 5.00 6.95 29.79
N SER A 150 4.56 8.07 29.18
CA SER A 150 5.49 9.05 28.60
C SER A 150 6.49 9.44 29.68
N ARG A 151 7.80 9.35 29.38
CA ARG A 151 8.84 9.77 30.33
C ARG A 151 8.56 11.20 30.76
N ARG A 152 8.55 11.43 32.07
CA ARG A 152 8.43 12.78 32.63
C ARG A 152 9.58 13.64 32.09
N PRO A 153 9.35 14.95 31.86
CA PRO A 153 10.40 15.84 31.42
C PRO A 153 11.61 15.75 32.35
N ARG A 154 12.81 15.66 31.78
CA ARG A 154 14.04 15.65 32.57
C ARG A 154 14.27 17.05 33.11
N ASN A 155 14.58 17.15 34.40
CA ASN A 155 14.98 18.40 35.00
C ASN A 155 16.40 18.75 34.52
N VAL A 156 16.51 19.72 33.62
CA VAL A 156 17.78 20.11 32.99
C VAL A 156 18.71 20.88 33.93
N SER A 157 18.20 21.46 35.02
CA SER A 157 19.02 22.17 36.00
C SER A 157 19.92 21.26 36.85
N LEU A 158 19.71 19.94 36.79
CA LEU A 158 20.49 18.94 37.53
C LEU A 158 21.58 18.26 36.70
N ILE A 159 21.75 18.65 35.44
CA ILE A 159 22.80 18.11 34.56
C ILE A 159 24.04 19.02 34.73
N ARG A 160 25.11 18.50 35.35
CA ARG A 160 26.44 19.14 35.45
C ARG A 160 27.36 18.63 34.36
#